data_AF-A0A7S9PYM1-F1
#
_entry.id   AF-A0A7S9PYM1-F1
#
_cell.length_a   1.000
_cell.length_b   1.000
_cell.length_c   1.000
_cell.angle_alpha   90.00
_cell.angle_beta   90.00
_cell.angle_gamma   90.00
#
_symmetry.space_group_name_H-M   'P 1'
#
loop_
_entity.id
_entity.type
_entity.pdbx_description
1 polymer ?
#
loop_
_entity_poly.entity_id
_entity_poly.type
_entity_poly.pdbx_seq_one_letter_code
_entity_poly.pdbx_strand_id
1 'polypeptide(L)'
;MKKLMMICALLFSVVTFANAQQGGGQGRGGMMMKPEDRVKQLDEKLKLSDDQKTKLTTVFTEQADAMKKMREEGQGGDRAAMREKMQKMRTDNDVKVNAVLTADQQKTYKTWQDEQRAEMQKRMQERQGGGNN
;
A
#
# COMPACT_ATOMS: atom_id res chain seq x y z
N MET A 1 -6.00 22.51 49.48
CA MET A 1 -4.97 23.23 50.27
C MET A 1 -3.87 22.25 50.66
N LYS A 2 -2.70 22.42 50.04
CA LYS A 2 -1.43 22.80 50.71
C LYS A 2 -0.71 21.64 51.39
N LYS A 3 0.17 20.96 50.64
CA LYS A 3 1.57 20.72 51.05
C LYS A 3 2.46 20.86 49.81
N LEU A 4 3.22 21.94 49.82
CA LEU A 4 4.17 22.37 48.80
C LEU A 4 5.48 21.56 48.90
N MET A 5 6.06 21.31 47.73
CA MET A 5 7.49 21.40 47.37
C MET A 5 8.55 20.48 47.97
N MET A 6 9.31 19.83 47.07
CA MET A 6 10.75 20.07 46.78
C MET A 6 11.20 19.04 45.73
N ILE A 7 11.35 19.39 44.44
CA ILE A 7 12.61 19.77 43.75
C ILE A 7 13.88 19.19 44.40
N CYS A 8 14.40 18.11 43.82
CA CYS A 8 15.84 17.83 43.77
C CYS A 8 16.20 17.44 42.33
N ALA A 9 16.87 18.36 41.63
CA ALA A 9 17.56 18.09 40.39
C ALA A 9 18.80 17.23 40.68
N LEU A 10 18.94 16.11 39.96
CA LEU A 10 20.21 15.39 39.86
C LEU A 10 20.40 15.00 38.40
N LEU A 11 21.14 15.86 37.70
CA LEU A 11 21.81 15.56 36.45
C LEU A 11 22.98 14.62 36.77
N PHE A 12 23.02 13.43 36.16
CA PHE A 12 24.29 12.81 35.76
C PHE A 12 24.12 11.97 34.50
N SER A 13 25.13 12.13 33.67
CA SER A 13 25.33 11.78 32.27
C SER A 13 25.64 10.30 32.01
N VAL A 14 25.07 9.80 30.90
CA VAL A 14 25.61 8.89 29.88
C VAL A 14 26.47 7.70 30.33
N VAL A 15 25.91 6.50 30.18
CA VAL A 15 26.65 5.35 29.63
C VAL A 15 25.83 4.74 28.49
N THR A 16 26.42 4.83 27.31
CA THR A 16 26.09 4.13 26.08
C THR A 16 26.00 2.63 26.30
N PHE A 17 24.81 2.06 26.15
CA PHE A 17 24.70 0.68 25.66
C PHE A 17 24.25 0.75 24.22
N ALA A 18 25.21 0.44 23.35
CA ALA A 18 24.98 -0.04 22.01
C ALA A 18 24.01 -1.21 22.08
N ASN A 19 22.71 -0.92 21.94
CA ASN A 19 21.78 -1.94 21.52
C ASN A 19 22.05 -2.11 20.04
N ALA A 20 22.73 -3.20 19.72
CA ALA A 20 22.70 -3.79 18.42
C ALA A 20 21.22 -3.90 17.96
N GLN A 21 20.73 -2.88 17.27
CA GLN A 21 19.74 -3.08 16.22
C GLN A 21 20.45 -3.76 15.04
N GLN A 22 21.04 -4.92 15.31
CA GLN A 22 21.14 -6.02 14.37
C GLN A 22 19.74 -6.64 14.25
N GLY A 23 18.82 -5.79 13.80
CA GLY A 23 17.46 -6.08 13.41
C GLY A 23 17.19 -5.28 12.15
N GLY A 24 18.16 -5.29 11.22
CA GLY A 24 18.10 -4.59 9.95
C GLY A 24 17.07 -5.23 9.04
N GLY A 25 15.80 -4.92 9.31
CA GLY A 25 14.71 -4.95 8.34
C GLY A 25 14.47 -6.30 7.67
N GLN A 26 14.03 -7.30 8.43
CA GLN A 26 13.24 -8.39 7.87
C GLN A 26 12.18 -7.77 6.95
N GLY A 27 12.23 -8.18 5.68
CA GLY A 27 11.71 -7.44 4.55
C GLY A 27 10.35 -6.81 4.80
N ARG A 28 10.25 -5.50 4.60
CA ARG A 28 8.97 -4.83 4.31
C ARG A 28 8.50 -5.26 2.92
N GLY A 29 8.25 -6.55 2.74
CA GLY A 29 7.37 -7.04 1.71
C GLY A 29 6.00 -6.50 2.06
N GLY A 30 5.64 -5.35 1.51
CA GLY A 30 4.39 -4.67 1.81
C GLY A 30 3.27 -5.68 1.87
N MET A 31 2.60 -5.78 3.02
CA MET A 31 1.46 -6.67 3.16
C MET A 31 0.47 -6.28 2.07
N MET A 32 0.15 -7.22 1.18
CA MET A 32 -0.93 -7.00 0.25
C MET A 32 -2.20 -6.76 1.05
N MET A 33 -2.90 -5.69 0.69
CA MET A 33 -4.22 -5.41 1.25
C MET A 33 -5.14 -6.59 0.94
N LYS A 34 -5.98 -6.95 1.91
CA LYS A 34 -6.99 -7.99 1.72
C LYS A 34 -8.01 -7.55 0.64
N PRO A 35 -8.56 -8.47 -0.16
CA PRO A 35 -9.56 -8.16 -1.18
C PRO A 35 -10.72 -7.32 -0.63
N GLU A 36 -11.24 -7.67 0.54
CA GLU A 36 -12.40 -7.02 1.16
C GLU A 36 -12.09 -5.57 1.57
N ASP A 37 -10.90 -5.31 2.08
CA ASP A 37 -10.49 -3.97 2.49
C ASP A 37 -10.32 -3.06 1.27
N ARG A 38 -9.88 -3.62 0.14
CA ARG A 38 -9.82 -2.88 -1.12
C ARG A 38 -11.22 -2.56 -1.66
N VAL A 39 -12.16 -3.48 -1.55
CA VAL A 39 -13.57 -3.21 -1.90
C VAL A 39 -14.14 -2.10 -1.02
N LYS A 40 -13.89 -2.11 0.29
CA LYS A 40 -14.34 -1.04 1.19
C LYS A 40 -13.81 0.33 0.78
N GLN A 41 -12.53 0.44 0.41
CA GLN A 41 -11.96 1.69 -0.08
C GLN A 41 -12.64 2.19 -1.35
N LEU A 42 -12.95 1.29 -2.28
CA LEU A 42 -13.69 1.66 -3.49
C LEU A 42 -15.13 2.04 -3.19
N ASP A 43 -15.78 1.34 -2.25
CA ASP A 43 -17.15 1.62 -1.84
C ASP A 43 -17.29 3.03 -1.23
N GLU A 44 -16.32 3.45 -0.42
CA GLU A 44 -16.29 4.80 0.13
C GLU A 44 -16.34 5.89 -0.94
N LYS A 45 -15.70 5.65 -2.10
CA LYS A 45 -15.60 6.61 -3.23
C LYS A 45 -16.72 6.46 -4.25
N LEU A 46 -17.10 5.23 -4.58
CA LEU A 46 -17.97 4.90 -5.71
C LEU A 46 -19.40 4.58 -5.29
N LYS A 47 -19.66 4.40 -3.98
CA LYS A 47 -20.96 3.99 -3.42
C LYS A 47 -21.47 2.75 -4.17
N LEU A 48 -20.78 1.64 -3.97
CA LEU A 48 -20.99 0.40 -4.70
C LEU A 48 -22.26 -0.29 -4.20
N SER A 49 -22.99 -0.92 -5.13
CA SER A 49 -24.07 -1.84 -4.75
C SER A 49 -23.53 -3.14 -4.14
N ASP A 50 -24.38 -3.91 -3.48
CA ASP A 50 -23.99 -5.19 -2.88
C ASP A 50 -23.51 -6.21 -3.93
N ASP A 51 -24.14 -6.22 -5.11
CA ASP A 51 -23.71 -7.04 -6.24
C ASP A 51 -22.31 -6.62 -6.74
N GLN A 52 -22.07 -5.31 -6.84
CA GLN A 52 -20.76 -4.79 -7.24
C GLN A 52 -19.67 -5.13 -6.22
N LYS A 53 -19.96 -4.98 -4.92
CA LYS A 53 -19.02 -5.36 -3.85
C LYS A 53 -18.67 -6.85 -3.91
N THR A 54 -19.65 -7.71 -4.15
CA THR A 54 -19.44 -9.15 -4.29
C THR A 54 -18.55 -9.47 -5.49
N LYS A 55 -18.88 -8.93 -6.68
CA LYS A 55 -18.10 -9.15 -7.91
C LYS A 55 -16.67 -8.61 -7.79
N LEU A 56 -16.49 -7.42 -7.21
CA LEU A 56 -15.17 -6.82 -7.00
C LEU A 56 -14.34 -7.59 -5.98
N THR A 57 -14.96 -8.19 -4.96
CA THR A 57 -14.26 -9.07 -4.01
C THR A 57 -13.66 -10.28 -4.74
N THR A 58 -14.43 -10.91 -5.64
CA THR A 58 -13.94 -11.99 -6.48
C THR A 58 -12.77 -11.53 -7.37
N VAL A 59 -12.91 -10.40 -8.06
CA VAL A 59 -11.85 -9.84 -8.92
C VAL A 59 -10.55 -9.61 -8.14
N PHE A 60 -10.63 -9.03 -6.94
CA PHE A 60 -9.44 -8.77 -6.12
C PHE A 60 -8.88 -10.01 -5.45
N THR A 61 -9.69 -11.03 -5.20
CA THR A 61 -9.22 -12.34 -4.73
C THR A 61 -8.39 -13.02 -5.81
N GLU A 62 -8.89 -13.09 -7.04
CA GLU A 62 -8.15 -13.63 -8.18
C GLU A 62 -6.83 -12.88 -8.41
N GLN A 63 -6.84 -11.56 -8.26
CA GLN A 63 -5.63 -10.75 -8.38
C GLN A 63 -4.62 -11.04 -7.27
N ALA A 64 -5.09 -11.20 -6.02
CA ALA A 64 -4.22 -11.52 -4.89
C ALA A 64 -3.55 -12.89 -5.09
N ASP A 65 -4.30 -13.88 -5.57
CA ASP A 65 -3.78 -15.21 -5.88
C ASP A 65 -2.77 -15.18 -7.04
N ALA A 66 -3.08 -14.44 -8.10
CA ALA A 66 -2.16 -14.26 -9.23
C ALA A 66 -0.84 -13.60 -8.79
N MET A 67 -0.90 -12.58 -7.93
CA MET A 67 0.30 -11.92 -7.42
C MET A 67 1.06 -12.81 -6.43
N LYS A 68 0.38 -13.63 -5.63
CA LYS A 68 1.02 -14.63 -4.76
C LYS A 68 1.81 -15.64 -5.61
N LYS A 69 1.19 -16.22 -6.64
CA LYS A 69 1.84 -17.15 -7.57
C LYS A 69 3.03 -16.51 -8.27
N MET A 70 2.89 -15.26 -8.75
CA MET A 70 3.99 -14.54 -9.36
C MET A 70 5.16 -14.31 -8.38
N ARG A 71 4.87 -14.05 -7.10
CA ARG A 71 5.92 -13.89 -6.09
C ARG A 71 6.67 -15.20 -5.81
N GLU A 72 5.96 -16.32 -5.81
CA GLU A 72 6.52 -17.66 -5.67
C GLU A 72 7.40 -18.02 -6.87
N GLU A 73 6.93 -17.76 -8.09
CA GLU A 73 7.69 -17.96 -9.33
C GLU A 73 8.90 -17.01 -9.47
N GLY A 74 8.90 -15.89 -8.77
CA GLY A 74 9.85 -14.79 -8.97
C GLY A 74 11.10 -14.80 -8.11
N GLN A 75 11.27 -15.78 -7.24
CA GLN A 75 12.47 -15.87 -6.40
C GLN A 75 13.67 -16.25 -7.28
N GLY A 76 14.42 -15.24 -7.74
CA GLY A 76 15.62 -15.40 -8.58
C GLY A 76 15.42 -15.21 -10.09
N GLY A 77 14.23 -14.77 -10.53
CA GLY A 77 13.90 -14.61 -11.96
C GLY A 77 14.23 -13.25 -12.59
N ASP A 78 14.03 -13.14 -13.91
CA ASP A 78 14.21 -11.90 -14.67
C ASP A 78 13.23 -10.80 -14.21
N ARG A 79 13.80 -9.69 -13.74
CA ARG A 79 13.05 -8.51 -13.28
C ARG A 79 12.27 -7.84 -14.41
N ALA A 80 12.75 -7.88 -15.65
CA ALA A 80 12.04 -7.29 -16.79
C ALA A 80 10.76 -8.06 -17.09
N ALA A 81 10.87 -9.38 -17.26
CA ALA A 81 9.72 -10.26 -17.45
C ALA A 81 8.68 -10.13 -16.32
N MET A 82 9.12 -9.98 -15.07
CA MET A 82 8.20 -9.77 -13.95
C MET A 82 7.49 -8.41 -13.98
N ARG A 83 8.18 -7.36 -14.42
CA ARG A 83 7.53 -6.05 -14.60
C ARG A 83 6.44 -6.12 -15.67
N GLU A 84 6.70 -6.80 -16.78
CA GLU A 84 5.72 -6.98 -17.86
C GLU A 84 4.50 -7.78 -17.38
N LYS A 85 4.71 -8.93 -16.72
CA LYS A 85 3.62 -9.72 -16.12
C LYS A 85 2.79 -8.89 -15.14
N MET A 86 3.44 -8.09 -14.29
CA MET A 86 2.74 -7.19 -13.36
C MET A 86 1.94 -6.10 -14.07
N GLN A 87 2.47 -5.52 -15.15
CA GLN A 87 1.74 -4.54 -15.95
C GLN A 87 0.51 -5.16 -16.60
N LYS A 88 0.66 -6.33 -17.22
CA LYS A 88 -0.46 -7.05 -17.83
C LYS A 88 -1.55 -7.36 -16.80
N MET A 89 -1.17 -7.93 -15.66
CA MET A 89 -2.11 -8.23 -14.57
C MET A 89 -2.85 -6.97 -14.08
N ARG A 90 -2.16 -5.82 -14.00
CA ARG A 90 -2.81 -4.55 -13.63
C ARG A 90 -3.85 -4.12 -14.66
N THR A 91 -3.52 -4.18 -15.95
CA THR A 91 -4.44 -3.86 -17.04
C THR A 91 -5.65 -4.80 -17.06
N ASP A 92 -5.41 -6.12 -16.97
CA ASP A 92 -6.49 -7.10 -16.96
C ASP A 92 -7.43 -6.89 -15.76
N ASN A 93 -6.87 -6.59 -14.59
CA ASN A 93 -7.66 -6.28 -13.40
C ASN A 93 -8.46 -4.97 -13.56
N ASP A 94 -7.88 -3.95 -14.20
CA ASP A 94 -8.59 -2.69 -14.47
C ASP A 94 -9.80 -2.91 -15.38
N VAL A 95 -9.65 -3.72 -16.44
CA VAL A 95 -10.76 -4.11 -17.32
C VAL A 95 -11.87 -4.81 -16.54
N LYS A 96 -11.51 -5.79 -15.70
CA LYS A 96 -12.48 -6.53 -14.86
C LYS A 96 -13.21 -5.61 -13.88
N VAL A 97 -12.51 -4.68 -13.24
CA VAL A 97 -13.13 -3.70 -12.34
C VAL A 97 -14.10 -2.81 -13.11
N ASN A 98 -13.67 -2.22 -14.23
CA ASN A 98 -14.52 -1.33 -15.02
C ASN A 98 -15.78 -2.02 -15.55
N ALA A 99 -15.71 -3.31 -15.89
CA ALA A 99 -16.88 -4.09 -16.33
C ALA A 99 -17.97 -4.25 -15.25
N VAL A 100 -17.63 -4.08 -13.97
CA VAL A 100 -18.58 -4.17 -12.84
C VAL A 100 -19.20 -2.79 -12.51
N LEU A 101 -18.51 -1.71 -12.88
CA LEU A 101 -18.91 -0.34 -12.54
C LEU A 101 -19.93 0.23 -13.53
N THR A 102 -20.78 1.14 -13.04
CA THR A 102 -21.62 1.97 -13.91
C THR A 102 -20.80 3.04 -14.61
N ALA A 103 -21.33 3.66 -15.67
CA ALA A 103 -20.64 4.70 -16.42
C ALA A 103 -20.18 5.88 -15.55
N ASP A 104 -20.97 6.29 -14.54
CA ASP A 104 -20.59 7.38 -13.65
C ASP A 104 -19.55 6.94 -12.61
N GLN A 105 -19.65 5.71 -12.09
CA GLN A 105 -18.63 5.15 -11.21
C GLN A 105 -17.28 4.98 -11.94
N GLN A 106 -17.29 4.62 -13.23
CA GLN A 106 -16.07 4.53 -14.05
C GLN A 106 -15.34 5.89 -14.14
N LYS A 107 -16.09 6.99 -14.31
CA LYS A 107 -15.51 8.34 -14.31
C LYS A 107 -14.83 8.66 -12.97
N THR A 108 -15.54 8.44 -11.86
CA THR A 108 -14.98 8.66 -10.51
C THR A 108 -13.78 7.76 -10.24
N TYR A 109 -13.86 6.50 -10.68
CA TYR A 109 -12.77 5.54 -10.53
C TYR A 109 -11.52 5.99 -11.28
N LYS A 110 -11.66 6.44 -12.53
CA LYS A 110 -10.55 6.98 -13.32
C LYS A 110 -9.90 8.19 -12.64
N THR A 111 -10.71 9.15 -12.17
CA THR A 111 -10.20 10.32 -11.44
C THR A 111 -9.40 9.90 -10.21
N TRP A 112 -9.95 8.99 -9.40
CA TRP A 112 -9.26 8.48 -8.23
C TRP A 112 -7.93 7.78 -8.58
N GLN A 113 -7.89 6.99 -9.65
CA GLN A 113 -6.65 6.37 -10.13
C GLN A 113 -5.62 7.42 -10.58
N ASP A 114 -6.04 8.47 -11.27
CA ASP A 114 -5.18 9.56 -11.72
C ASP A 114 -4.56 10.30 -10.53
N GLU A 115 -5.36 10.60 -9.49
CA GLU A 115 -4.89 11.20 -8.24
C GLU A 115 -3.88 10.32 -7.52
N GLN A 116 -4.16 9.02 -7.39
CA GLN A 116 -3.23 8.06 -6.76
C GLN A 116 -1.91 7.97 -7.52
N ARG A 117 -1.94 8.02 -8.86
CA ARG A 117 -0.72 8.06 -9.68
C ARG A 117 0.07 9.34 -9.47
N ALA A 118 -0.60 10.50 -9.47
CA ALA A 118 0.04 11.79 -9.24
C ALA A 118 0.68 11.86 -7.85
N GLU A 119 -0.02 11.38 -6.82
CA GLU A 119 0.51 11.33 -5.45
C GLU A 119 1.72 10.39 -5.36
N MET A 120 1.68 9.23 -6.01
CA MET A 120 2.81 8.31 -6.07
C MET A 120 4.02 8.96 -6.77
N GLN A 121 3.81 9.65 -7.88
CA GLN A 121 4.87 10.36 -8.60
C GLN A 121 5.49 11.46 -7.73
N LYS A 122 4.67 12.25 -7.03
CA LYS A 122 5.14 13.27 -6.10
C LYS A 122 6.00 12.67 -4.99
N ARG A 123 5.52 11.60 -4.33
CA ARG A 123 6.29 10.88 -3.29
C ARG A 123 7.61 10.32 -3.81
N MET A 124 7.66 9.88 -5.07
CA MET A 124 8.89 9.40 -5.70
C MET A 124 9.88 10.54 -5.99
N GLN A 125 9.39 11.71 -6.40
CA GLN A 125 10.21 12.91 -6.61
C GLN A 125 10.80 13.42 -5.29
N GLU A 126 10.00 13.48 -4.23
CA GLU A 126 10.44 13.89 -2.89
C GLU A 126 11.54 12.96 -2.34
N ARG A 127 11.41 11.65 -2.56
CA ARG A 127 12.43 10.67 -2.14
C ARG A 127 13.73 10.78 -2.95
N GLN A 128 13.66 11.18 -4.21
CA GLN A 128 14.83 11.40 -5.05
C GLN A 128 15.52 12.75 -4.75
N GLY A 129 14.74 13.76 -4.33
CA GLY A 129 15.27 15.07 -3.93
C GLY A 129 15.79 15.15 -2.49
N GLY A 130 15.30 14.29 -1.58
CA GLY A 130 15.71 14.25 -0.17
C GLY A 130 16.92 13.35 0.14
N GLY A 131 17.56 12.77 -0.88
CA GLY A 131 18.72 11.88 -0.74
C GLY A 131 20.08 12.60 -0.65
N ASN A 132 20.09 13.92 -0.54
CA ASN A 132 21.30 14.74 -0.46
C ASN A 132 21.29 15.57 0.83
N ASN A 133 21.56 14.93 1.96
CA ASN A 133 22.00 15.57 3.20
C ASN A 133 22.79 14.58 4.06
#